data_AF-A0A1I2GC43-F1
#
_entry.id   AF-A0A1I2GC43-F1
#
_cell.length_a   1.000
_cell.length_b   1.000
_cell.length_c   1.000
_cell.angle_alpha   90.00
_cell.angle_beta   90.00
_cell.angle_gamma   90.00
#
_symmetry.space_group_name_H-M   'P 1'
#
loop_
_entity.id
_entity.type
_entity.pdbx_description
1 polymer ?
#
loop_
_entity_poly.entity_id
_entity_poly.type
_entity_poly.pdbx_seq_one_letter_code
_entity_poly.pdbx_strand_id
1 'polypeptide(L)'
;MGRKTLFALAFDHSTTYYELESILLRAFNAAIDDLLIVDSDFKNQIIPQLLAAQTRVKQKEIERKGKQLCDELHKLNPRREDATKFEDKCIEILKYLFDNNTDLTLWEKQPTTDDGLHRFDLLCKIISSYQNNFWTELANDFHTRYVLFEFKNYTDPIKQGQIYTTEKYLFLTALRSACFIIARNGADDNAVKAAKGALKEAGKLIVILTAKDICEMLELKDKGDEPSTILINRIDEMLITLTR
;
A
#
# COMPACT_ATOMS: atom_id res chain seq x y z
N MET A 1 38.14 12.20 -19.08
CA MET A 1 37.03 12.50 -18.15
C MET A 1 36.40 11.24 -17.57
N GLY A 2 35.91 10.27 -18.37
CA GLY A 2 35.20 9.08 -17.86
C GLY A 2 35.99 8.11 -16.94
N ARG A 3 37.32 8.00 -17.09
CA ARG A 3 38.14 7.10 -16.26
C ARG A 3 38.30 7.59 -14.81
N LYS A 4 38.35 8.91 -14.60
CA LYS A 4 38.47 9.53 -13.27
C LYS A 4 37.17 9.43 -12.45
N THR A 5 36.02 9.47 -13.15
CA THR A 5 34.69 9.32 -12.54
C THR A 5 34.47 7.94 -11.94
N LEU A 6 34.99 6.88 -12.57
CA LEU A 6 34.84 5.50 -12.07
C LEU A 6 35.59 5.25 -10.76
N PHE A 7 36.82 5.77 -10.62
CA PHE A 7 37.64 5.60 -9.42
C PHE A 7 37.08 6.31 -8.18
N ALA A 8 36.49 7.50 -8.34
CA ALA A 8 35.90 8.25 -7.24
C ALA A 8 34.67 7.56 -6.62
N LEU A 9 33.99 6.69 -7.38
CA LEU A 9 32.74 6.01 -6.96
C LEU A 9 32.96 4.78 -6.08
N ALA A 10 34.16 4.20 -6.08
CA ALA A 10 34.45 2.95 -5.38
C ALA A 10 35.24 3.15 -4.08
N PHE A 11 35.63 4.38 -3.75
CA PHE A 11 36.63 4.68 -2.71
C PHE A 11 36.23 4.23 -1.29
N ASP A 12 34.93 4.24 -0.97
CA ASP A 12 34.43 3.83 0.36
C ASP A 12 34.04 2.33 0.43
N HIS A 13 34.26 1.58 -0.66
CA HIS A 13 34.04 0.13 -0.74
C HIS A 13 35.27 -0.57 -1.32
N SER A 14 36.16 -1.00 -0.43
CA SER A 14 37.48 -1.54 -0.78
C SER A 14 37.43 -2.69 -1.80
N THR A 15 36.47 -3.61 -1.68
CA THR A 15 36.29 -4.70 -2.65
C THR A 15 35.95 -4.19 -4.05
N THR A 16 34.96 -3.30 -4.14
CA THR A 16 34.52 -2.71 -5.41
C THR A 16 35.62 -1.86 -6.04
N TYR A 17 36.45 -1.23 -5.20
CA TYR A 17 37.61 -0.45 -5.64
C TYR A 17 38.62 -1.32 -6.38
N TYR A 18 39.07 -2.42 -5.77
CA TYR A 18 40.07 -3.31 -6.37
C TYR A 18 39.54 -4.06 -7.60
N GLU A 19 38.24 -4.39 -7.62
CA GLU A 19 37.61 -4.99 -8.81
C GLU A 19 37.56 -4.03 -9.99
N LEU A 20 37.14 -2.78 -9.77
CA LEU A 20 37.16 -1.75 -10.80
C LEU A 20 38.58 -1.46 -11.30
N GLU A 21 39.53 -1.38 -10.38
CA GLU A 21 40.95 -1.15 -10.67
C GLU A 21 41.49 -2.24 -11.62
N SER A 22 41.23 -3.50 -11.31
CA SER A 22 41.61 -4.66 -12.13
C SER A 22 40.98 -4.63 -13.52
N ILE A 23 39.70 -4.27 -13.62
CA ILE A 23 38.99 -4.16 -14.91
C ILE A 23 39.59 -3.03 -15.76
N LEU A 24 39.86 -1.88 -15.15
CA LEU A 24 40.36 -0.70 -15.86
C LEU A 24 41.80 -0.87 -16.32
N LEU A 25 42.65 -1.51 -15.52
CA LEU A 25 44.00 -1.91 -15.91
C LEU A 25 43.99 -2.78 -17.17
N ARG A 26 43.14 -3.80 -17.19
CA ARG A 26 42.99 -4.71 -18.33
C ARG A 26 42.45 -3.99 -19.56
N ALA A 27 41.51 -3.06 -19.38
CA ALA A 27 40.87 -2.36 -20.49
C ALA A 27 41.76 -1.30 -21.15
N PHE A 28 42.62 -0.62 -20.38
CA PHE A 28 43.37 0.55 -20.88
C PHE A 28 44.87 0.30 -21.08
N ASN A 29 45.40 -0.82 -20.59
CA ASN A 29 46.78 -1.25 -20.83
C ASN A 29 47.82 -0.14 -20.53
N ALA A 30 47.61 0.63 -19.46
CA ALA A 30 48.45 1.76 -19.03
C ALA A 30 48.59 1.77 -17.50
N ALA A 31 49.71 2.30 -16.99
CA ALA A 31 49.98 2.41 -15.55
C ALA A 31 49.01 3.38 -14.87
N ILE A 32 48.47 2.99 -13.71
CA ILE A 32 47.45 3.73 -12.95
C ILE A 32 47.95 5.09 -12.45
N ASP A 33 49.26 5.32 -12.35
CA ASP A 33 49.81 6.56 -11.82
C ASP A 33 49.38 7.81 -12.62
N ASP A 34 49.08 7.67 -13.93
CA ASP A 34 48.50 8.75 -14.75
C ASP A 34 47.00 9.00 -14.49
N LEU A 35 46.31 8.09 -13.78
CA LEU A 35 44.90 8.14 -13.43
C LEU A 35 44.63 8.66 -12.01
N LEU A 36 45.65 8.66 -11.13
CA LEU A 36 45.53 8.97 -9.70
C LEU A 36 45.45 10.45 -9.34
N ILE A 37 45.43 11.37 -10.32
CA ILE A 37 45.05 12.76 -10.04
C ILE A 37 43.51 12.83 -9.93
N VAL A 38 43.00 12.34 -8.80
CA VAL A 38 41.67 12.71 -8.29
C VAL A 38 41.87 14.00 -7.53
N ASP A 39 41.76 15.11 -8.26
CA ASP A 39 41.69 16.43 -7.67
C ASP A 39 40.55 16.45 -6.64
N SER A 40 40.83 16.88 -5.41
CA SER A 40 39.84 16.96 -4.32
C SER A 40 38.62 17.80 -4.72
N ASP A 41 38.79 18.77 -5.62
CA ASP A 41 37.71 19.58 -6.18
C ASP A 41 36.75 18.76 -7.04
N PHE A 42 37.25 17.71 -7.71
CA PHE A 42 36.42 16.84 -8.54
C PHE A 42 35.52 15.92 -7.69
N LYS A 43 36.01 15.45 -6.53
CA LYS A 43 35.23 14.67 -5.55
C LYS A 43 34.05 15.50 -5.02
N ASN A 44 34.30 16.77 -4.71
CA ASN A 44 33.29 17.71 -4.20
C ASN A 44 32.21 18.04 -5.24
N GLN A 45 32.48 17.93 -6.54
CA GLN A 45 31.50 18.16 -7.59
C GLN A 45 30.66 16.93 -7.95
N ILE A 46 31.25 15.73 -7.99
CA ILE A 46 30.57 14.53 -8.48
C ILE A 46 29.66 13.90 -7.43
N ILE A 47 30.08 13.81 -6.17
CA ILE A 47 29.30 13.14 -5.12
C ILE A 47 27.89 13.77 -4.97
N PRO A 48 27.74 15.12 -4.90
CA PRO A 48 26.42 15.74 -4.83
C PRO A 48 25.55 15.46 -6.05
N GLN A 49 26.13 15.47 -7.26
CA GLN A 49 25.40 15.17 -8.50
C GLN A 49 24.92 13.73 -8.54
N LEU A 50 25.73 12.78 -8.03
CA LEU A 50 25.37 11.38 -7.96
C LEU A 50 24.27 11.13 -6.94
N LEU A 51 24.38 11.73 -5.75
CA LEU A 51 23.34 11.68 -4.72
C LEU A 51 22.03 12.30 -5.23
N ALA A 52 22.10 13.42 -5.95
CA ALA A 52 20.94 14.02 -6.60
C ALA A 52 20.35 13.11 -7.69
N ALA A 53 21.17 12.44 -8.49
CA ALA A 53 20.72 11.48 -9.50
C ALA A 53 20.07 10.24 -8.85
N GLN A 54 20.67 9.67 -7.80
CA GLN A 54 20.10 8.57 -7.03
C GLN A 54 18.77 8.95 -6.39
N THR A 55 18.67 10.18 -5.86
CA THR A 55 17.44 10.72 -5.28
C THR A 55 16.35 10.86 -6.35
N ARG A 56 16.69 11.38 -7.54
CA ARG A 56 15.78 11.46 -8.69
C ARG A 56 15.34 10.08 -9.18
N VAL A 57 16.24 9.09 -9.21
CA VAL A 57 15.90 7.71 -9.59
C VAL A 57 14.95 7.09 -8.57
N LYS A 58 15.23 7.21 -7.26
CA LYS A 58 14.32 6.74 -6.20
C LYS A 58 12.96 7.44 -6.26
N GLN A 59 12.92 8.76 -6.47
CA GLN A 59 11.66 9.49 -6.67
C GLN A 59 10.88 8.94 -7.87
N LYS A 60 11.55 8.74 -9.00
CA LYS A 60 10.92 8.22 -10.22
C LYS A 60 10.45 6.76 -10.10
N GLU A 61 11.11 5.96 -9.27
CA GLU A 61 10.65 4.61 -8.90
C GLU A 61 9.44 4.66 -7.96
N ILE A 62 9.44 5.56 -6.99
CA ILE A 62 8.29 5.80 -6.10
C ILE A 62 7.07 6.28 -6.91
N GLU A 63 7.26 7.22 -7.84
CA GLU A 63 6.24 7.75 -8.78
C GLU A 63 5.64 6.67 -9.72
N ARG A 64 6.19 5.45 -9.74
CA ARG A 64 5.73 4.36 -10.61
C ARG A 64 5.34 3.10 -9.86
N LYS A 65 5.51 3.09 -8.54
CA LYS A 65 5.24 1.89 -7.73
C LYS A 65 3.74 1.62 -7.68
N GLY A 66 2.90 2.65 -7.57
CA GLY A 66 1.45 2.49 -7.61
C GLY A 66 0.96 1.88 -8.91
N LYS A 67 1.45 2.38 -10.05
CA LYS A 67 1.17 1.79 -11.37
C LYS A 67 1.58 0.32 -11.46
N GLN A 68 2.79 -0.03 -11.01
CA GLN A 68 3.26 -1.41 -11.00
C GLN A 68 2.35 -2.33 -10.18
N LEU A 69 1.97 -1.90 -8.98
CA LEU A 69 1.07 -2.66 -8.10
C LEU A 69 -0.33 -2.84 -8.71
N CYS A 70 -0.87 -1.82 -9.37
CA CYS A 70 -2.15 -1.91 -10.08
C CYS A 70 -2.08 -2.89 -11.26
N ASP A 71 -1.00 -2.84 -12.06
CA ASP A 71 -0.78 -3.76 -13.18
C ASP A 71 -0.67 -5.22 -12.69
N GLU A 72 0.00 -5.44 -11.56
CA GLU A 72 0.10 -6.76 -10.93
C GLU A 72 -1.23 -7.27 -10.39
N LEU A 73 -2.04 -6.40 -9.76
CA LEU A 73 -3.39 -6.74 -9.29
C LEU A 73 -4.30 -7.19 -10.45
N HIS A 74 -4.23 -6.50 -11.59
CA HIS A 74 -5.01 -6.83 -12.78
C HIS A 74 -4.60 -8.14 -13.46
N LYS A 75 -3.33 -8.55 -13.36
CA LYS A 75 -2.85 -9.83 -13.93
C LYS A 75 -3.40 -11.06 -13.21
N LEU A 76 -3.88 -10.92 -11.98
CA LEU A 76 -4.45 -12.02 -11.21
C LEU A 76 -5.81 -12.42 -11.77
N ASN A 77 -6.06 -13.72 -11.92
CA ASN A 77 -7.33 -14.20 -12.45
C ASN A 77 -8.43 -14.12 -11.38
N PRO A 78 -9.67 -13.77 -11.75
CA PRO A 78 -10.80 -13.72 -10.83
C PRO A 78 -11.34 -15.13 -10.51
N ARG A 79 -10.52 -15.98 -9.87
CA ARG A 79 -10.86 -17.37 -9.54
C ARG A 79 -10.25 -17.78 -8.20
N ARG A 80 -10.76 -18.89 -7.66
CA ARG A 80 -10.32 -19.49 -6.39
C ARG A 80 -8.81 -19.75 -6.35
N GLU A 81 -8.22 -20.13 -7.49
CA GLU A 81 -6.78 -20.42 -7.61
C GLU A 81 -5.89 -19.22 -7.28
N ASP A 82 -6.33 -18.02 -7.65
CA ASP A 82 -5.59 -16.78 -7.41
C ASP A 82 -6.17 -15.98 -6.22
N ALA A 83 -7.14 -16.52 -5.47
CA ALA A 83 -7.76 -15.82 -4.36
C ALA A 83 -6.75 -15.42 -3.26
N THR A 84 -5.87 -16.34 -2.88
CA THR A 84 -4.80 -16.05 -1.90
C THR A 84 -3.79 -15.04 -2.44
N LYS A 85 -3.44 -15.12 -3.74
CA LYS A 85 -2.54 -14.13 -4.36
C LYS A 85 -3.18 -12.75 -4.42
N PHE A 86 -4.49 -12.67 -4.63
CA PHE A 86 -5.24 -11.43 -4.60
C PHE A 86 -5.27 -10.83 -3.20
N GLU A 87 -5.56 -11.64 -2.17
CA GLU A 87 -5.46 -11.23 -0.77
C GLU A 87 -4.05 -10.69 -0.46
N ASP A 88 -3.00 -11.44 -0.78
CA ASP A 88 -1.61 -11.02 -0.54
C ASP A 88 -1.27 -9.71 -1.25
N LYS A 89 -1.70 -9.56 -2.51
CA LYS A 89 -1.47 -8.34 -3.29
C LYS A 89 -2.23 -7.15 -2.71
N CYS A 90 -3.47 -7.34 -2.27
CA CYS A 90 -4.23 -6.29 -1.60
C CYS A 90 -3.59 -5.88 -0.27
N ILE A 91 -3.08 -6.83 0.54
CA ILE A 91 -2.36 -6.51 1.78
C ILE A 91 -1.09 -5.70 1.48
N GLU A 92 -0.32 -6.09 0.46
CA GLU A 92 0.87 -5.34 0.02
C GLU A 92 0.51 -3.90 -0.40
N ILE A 93 -0.56 -3.74 -1.17
CA ILE A 93 -1.06 -2.43 -1.60
C ILE A 93 -1.49 -1.60 -0.39
N LEU A 94 -2.28 -2.16 0.53
CA LEU A 94 -2.74 -1.44 1.71
C LEU A 94 -1.56 -0.98 2.58
N LYS A 95 -0.52 -1.81 2.75
CA LYS A 95 0.70 -1.41 3.44
C LYS A 95 1.42 -0.28 2.71
N TYR A 96 1.55 -0.38 1.39
CA TYR A 96 2.15 0.71 0.61
C TYR A 96 1.37 2.01 0.75
N LEU A 97 0.03 1.95 0.81
CA LEU A 97 -0.83 3.12 0.99
C LEU A 97 -0.72 3.69 2.42
N PHE A 98 -0.85 2.86 3.46
CA PHE A 98 -1.19 3.28 4.83
C PHE A 98 -0.25 2.77 5.95
N ASP A 99 0.87 2.11 5.63
CA ASP A 99 1.89 1.74 6.64
C ASP A 99 2.92 2.87 6.80
N ASN A 100 2.46 4.02 7.32
CA ASN A 100 3.19 5.29 7.34
C ASN A 100 3.36 5.91 8.75
N ASN A 101 3.20 5.11 9.81
CA ASN A 101 3.24 5.52 11.23
C ASN A 101 2.14 6.48 11.70
N THR A 102 1.25 6.96 10.82
CA THR A 102 0.12 7.83 11.18
C THR A 102 -1.23 7.15 10.99
N ASP A 103 -1.31 6.18 10.08
CA ASP A 103 -2.59 5.64 9.63
C ASP A 103 -2.92 4.30 10.32
N LEU A 104 -2.26 3.23 9.87
CA LEU A 104 -2.52 1.87 10.34
C LEU A 104 -1.26 1.21 10.89
N THR A 105 -1.46 0.31 11.85
CA THR A 105 -0.43 -0.57 12.42
C THR A 105 -1.03 -1.95 12.71
N LEU A 106 -0.22 -2.86 13.27
CA LEU A 106 -0.65 -4.19 13.68
C LEU A 106 -1.39 -4.95 12.56
N TRP A 107 -0.68 -5.17 11.45
CA TRP A 107 -1.17 -5.82 10.24
C TRP A 107 -1.31 -7.34 10.40
N GLU A 108 -2.25 -7.79 11.23
CA GLU A 108 -2.47 -9.20 11.57
C GLU A 108 -3.24 -9.92 10.46
N LYS A 109 -2.56 -10.85 9.78
CA LYS A 109 -3.15 -11.68 8.72
C LYS A 109 -3.76 -12.95 9.33
N GLN A 110 -5.00 -13.28 8.96
CA GLN A 110 -5.67 -14.50 9.41
C GLN A 110 -5.85 -14.67 10.93
N PRO A 111 -6.05 -13.60 11.75
CA PRO A 111 -6.34 -13.79 13.16
C PRO A 111 -7.68 -14.50 13.34
N THR A 112 -7.74 -15.32 14.37
CA THR A 112 -8.95 -16.08 14.73
C THR A 112 -9.54 -15.51 16.02
N THR A 113 -10.87 -15.50 16.14
CA THR A 113 -11.56 -15.15 17.39
C THR A 113 -11.19 -16.10 18.53
N ASP A 114 -11.40 -15.65 19.76
CA ASP A 114 -11.12 -16.40 20.99
C ASP A 114 -11.91 -17.72 21.07
N ASP A 115 -13.14 -17.73 20.53
CA ASP A 115 -13.97 -18.92 20.38
C ASP A 115 -13.55 -19.86 19.22
N GLY A 116 -12.58 -19.45 18.40
CA GLY A 116 -12.10 -20.23 17.25
C GLY A 116 -13.05 -20.27 16.05
N LEU A 117 -14.21 -19.60 16.10
CA LEU A 117 -15.27 -19.75 15.10
C LEU A 117 -15.02 -18.93 13.83
N HIS A 118 -14.26 -17.84 13.92
CA HIS A 118 -14.14 -16.88 12.83
C HIS A 118 -12.67 -16.54 12.56
N ARG A 119 -12.31 -16.59 11.27
CA ARG A 119 -11.00 -16.18 10.75
C ARG A 119 -11.17 -14.95 9.88
N PHE A 120 -10.46 -13.88 10.23
CA PHE A 120 -10.47 -12.61 9.51
C PHE A 120 -9.39 -12.62 8.43
N ASP A 121 -9.57 -11.98 7.28
CA ASP A 121 -8.49 -11.99 6.29
C ASP A 121 -7.32 -11.10 6.75
N LEU A 122 -7.61 -9.84 7.09
CA LEU A 122 -6.64 -8.88 7.65
C LEU A 122 -7.30 -7.99 8.71
N LEU A 123 -6.68 -7.91 9.88
CA LEU A 123 -7.04 -6.96 10.93
C LEU A 123 -5.93 -5.91 11.07
N CYS A 124 -6.31 -4.65 11.17
CA CYS A 124 -5.38 -3.54 11.42
C CYS A 124 -5.84 -2.71 12.61
N LYS A 125 -4.89 -2.12 13.33
CA LYS A 125 -5.15 -1.15 14.38
C LYS A 125 -4.98 0.26 13.83
N ILE A 126 -5.94 1.13 14.12
CA ILE A 126 -5.84 2.56 13.79
C ILE A 126 -4.85 3.22 14.76
N ILE A 127 -3.88 3.95 14.19
CA ILE A 127 -2.96 4.78 14.97
C ILE A 127 -3.70 6.05 15.38
N SER A 128 -3.76 6.29 16.69
CA SER A 128 -4.34 7.52 17.23
C SER A 128 -3.25 8.58 17.26
N SER A 129 -3.16 9.42 16.23
CA SER A 129 -2.27 10.58 16.18
C SER A 129 -2.95 11.85 16.68
N TYR A 130 -2.14 12.83 17.12
CA TYR A 130 -2.64 14.18 17.42
C TYR A 130 -3.05 14.98 16.18
N GLN A 131 -2.55 14.58 15.01
CA GLN A 131 -2.98 15.09 13.72
C GLN A 131 -4.24 14.31 13.31
N ASN A 132 -5.34 15.03 13.08
CA ASN A 132 -6.54 14.43 12.49
C ASN A 132 -6.23 14.04 11.05
N ASN A 133 -6.23 12.74 10.79
CA ASN A 133 -6.27 12.15 9.46
C ASN A 133 -7.58 11.36 9.28
N PHE A 134 -7.81 10.88 8.06
CA PHE A 134 -8.96 10.05 7.73
C PHE A 134 -9.23 8.92 8.74
N TRP A 135 -8.18 8.19 9.14
CA TRP A 135 -8.36 7.03 10.04
C TRP A 135 -8.76 7.43 11.46
N THR A 136 -8.23 8.54 11.98
CA THR A 136 -8.67 9.09 13.27
C THR A 136 -10.11 9.60 13.23
N GLU A 137 -10.55 10.20 12.12
CA GLU A 137 -11.94 10.62 11.92
C GLU A 137 -12.86 9.38 11.87
N LEU A 138 -12.50 8.38 11.06
CA LEU A 138 -13.21 7.09 11.00
C LEU A 138 -13.34 6.43 12.39
N ALA A 139 -12.27 6.46 13.18
CA ALA A 139 -12.26 5.92 14.54
C ALA A 139 -13.26 6.62 15.46
N ASN A 140 -13.35 7.95 15.36
CA ASN A 140 -14.26 8.76 16.15
C ASN A 140 -15.71 8.58 15.70
N ASP A 141 -15.97 8.68 14.39
CA ASP A 141 -17.32 8.68 13.82
C ASP A 141 -18.02 7.34 13.98
N PHE A 142 -17.28 6.23 13.86
CA PHE A 142 -17.84 4.89 13.91
C PHE A 142 -17.51 4.13 15.18
N HIS A 143 -16.90 4.77 16.18
CA HIS A 143 -16.51 4.13 17.45
C HIS A 143 -15.65 2.88 17.23
N THR A 144 -14.58 3.00 16.45
CA THR A 144 -13.70 1.89 16.10
C THR A 144 -12.25 2.14 16.51
N ARG A 145 -11.52 1.08 16.85
CA ARG A 145 -10.06 1.07 17.07
C ARG A 145 -9.34 0.10 16.15
N TYR A 146 -10.06 -0.91 15.68
CA TYR A 146 -9.57 -1.90 14.73
C TYR A 146 -10.44 -1.89 13.48
N VAL A 147 -9.80 -1.92 12.32
CA VAL A 147 -10.46 -2.03 11.03
C VAL A 147 -10.23 -3.43 10.46
N LEU A 148 -11.30 -4.03 9.97
CA LEU A 148 -11.25 -5.32 9.28
C LEU A 148 -11.16 -5.09 7.76
N PHE A 149 -10.25 -5.79 7.10
CA PHE A 149 -10.26 -5.92 5.65
C PHE A 149 -10.64 -7.36 5.26
N GLU A 150 -11.56 -7.48 4.31
CA GLU A 150 -11.89 -8.75 3.66
C GLU A 150 -11.63 -8.66 2.16
N PHE A 151 -11.19 -9.76 1.54
CA PHE A 151 -10.82 -9.78 0.13
C PHE A 151 -11.68 -10.77 -0.65
N LYS A 152 -12.33 -10.32 -1.73
CA LYS A 152 -13.21 -11.15 -2.56
C LYS A 152 -12.77 -11.08 -4.03
N ASN A 153 -12.12 -12.15 -4.50
CA ASN A 153 -11.60 -12.28 -5.87
C ASN A 153 -12.57 -13.03 -6.80
N TYR A 154 -13.82 -12.58 -6.90
CA TYR A 154 -14.87 -13.24 -7.68
C TYR A 154 -14.97 -12.70 -9.11
N THR A 155 -15.47 -13.52 -10.03
CA THR A 155 -15.89 -13.08 -11.38
C THR A 155 -17.09 -12.17 -11.31
N ASP A 156 -18.03 -12.46 -10.41
CA ASP A 156 -19.28 -11.73 -10.27
C ASP A 156 -19.25 -10.81 -9.06
N PRO A 157 -20.07 -9.74 -9.05
CA PRO A 157 -20.22 -8.90 -7.87
C PRO A 157 -20.64 -9.71 -6.63
N ILE A 158 -20.14 -9.32 -5.45
CA ILE A 158 -20.52 -9.97 -4.20
C ILE A 158 -22.02 -9.79 -3.92
N LYS A 159 -22.59 -10.75 -3.22
CA LYS A 159 -24.01 -10.83 -2.86
C LYS A 159 -24.21 -10.52 -1.38
N GLN A 160 -25.45 -10.17 -1.01
CA GLN A 160 -25.82 -9.83 0.38
C GLN A 160 -25.34 -10.83 1.44
N GLY A 161 -25.26 -12.12 1.11
CA GLY A 161 -24.78 -13.16 2.03
C GLY A 161 -23.33 -12.93 2.49
N GLN A 162 -22.47 -12.36 1.64
CA GLN A 162 -21.11 -11.99 2.04
C GLN A 162 -21.13 -10.86 3.07
N ILE A 163 -21.99 -9.87 2.88
CA ILE A 163 -22.15 -8.75 3.82
C ILE A 163 -22.62 -9.24 5.19
N TYR A 164 -23.65 -10.10 5.23
CA TYR A 164 -24.16 -10.64 6.50
C TYR A 164 -23.14 -11.50 7.23
N THR A 165 -22.30 -12.23 6.50
CA THR A 165 -21.20 -12.98 7.12
C THR A 165 -20.18 -12.02 7.75
N THR A 166 -19.75 -10.99 7.02
CA THR A 166 -18.82 -9.97 7.55
C THR A 166 -19.41 -9.22 8.76
N GLU A 167 -20.69 -8.83 8.69
CA GLU A 167 -21.37 -8.06 9.74
C GLU A 167 -21.39 -8.78 11.10
N LYS A 168 -21.50 -10.11 11.10
CA LYS A 168 -21.46 -10.94 12.32
C LYS A 168 -20.15 -10.77 13.09
N TYR A 169 -19.08 -10.37 12.42
CA TYR A 169 -17.78 -10.17 13.05
C TYR A 169 -17.60 -8.75 13.56
N LEU A 170 -18.42 -7.80 13.13
CA LEU A 170 -18.30 -6.42 13.58
C LEU A 170 -19.03 -6.23 14.90
N PHE A 171 -18.31 -5.68 15.87
CA PHE A 171 -18.78 -5.49 17.23
C PHE A 171 -18.34 -4.13 17.73
N LEU A 172 -19.32 -3.27 18.05
CA LEU A 172 -19.08 -1.93 18.57
C LEU A 172 -18.37 -2.00 19.93
N THR A 173 -18.81 -2.89 20.83
CA THR A 173 -18.22 -3.06 22.17
C THR A 173 -16.79 -3.57 22.15
N ALA A 174 -16.39 -4.30 21.11
CA ALA A 174 -15.01 -4.74 20.90
C ALA A 174 -14.18 -3.72 20.10
N LEU A 175 -14.72 -2.51 19.84
CA LEU A 175 -14.08 -1.43 19.09
C LEU A 175 -13.65 -1.87 17.68
N ARG A 176 -14.49 -2.67 17.03
CA ARG A 176 -14.28 -3.20 15.67
C ARG A 176 -15.60 -3.13 14.91
N SER A 177 -16.05 -1.91 14.64
CA SER A 177 -17.32 -1.61 13.98
C SER A 177 -17.16 -1.25 12.50
N ALA A 178 -15.93 -1.12 11.98
CA ALA A 178 -15.65 -0.75 10.60
C ALA A 178 -14.95 -1.87 9.82
N CYS A 179 -15.42 -2.11 8.60
CA CYS A 179 -14.82 -3.05 7.65
C CYS A 179 -14.75 -2.47 6.23
N PHE A 180 -13.67 -2.76 5.53
CA PHE A 180 -13.54 -2.56 4.09
C PHE A 180 -13.47 -3.91 3.38
N ILE A 181 -14.49 -4.21 2.57
CA ILE A 181 -14.50 -5.38 1.70
C ILE A 181 -13.93 -4.97 0.35
N ILE A 182 -12.74 -5.46 0.03
CA ILE A 182 -12.11 -5.28 -1.28
C ILE A 182 -12.60 -6.40 -2.20
N ALA A 183 -13.66 -6.11 -2.94
CA ALA A 183 -14.29 -7.02 -3.89
C ALA A 183 -13.93 -6.62 -5.32
N ARG A 184 -13.20 -7.48 -6.05
CA ARG A 184 -12.66 -7.15 -7.39
C ARG A 184 -13.68 -6.44 -8.27
N ASN A 185 -14.88 -7.02 -8.39
CA ASN A 185 -15.96 -6.55 -9.25
C ASN A 185 -17.12 -5.90 -8.48
N GLY A 186 -16.86 -5.40 -7.26
CA GLY A 186 -17.83 -4.70 -6.44
C GLY A 186 -18.96 -5.59 -5.94
N ALA A 187 -20.13 -4.99 -5.75
CA ALA A 187 -21.30 -5.59 -5.11
C ALA A 187 -22.56 -5.35 -5.93
N ASP A 188 -23.53 -6.25 -5.78
CA ASP A 188 -24.87 -6.02 -6.33
C ASP A 188 -25.74 -5.13 -5.43
N ASP A 189 -26.88 -4.69 -5.95
CA ASP A 189 -27.80 -3.79 -5.25
C ASP A 189 -28.26 -4.34 -3.89
N ASN A 190 -28.41 -5.66 -3.78
CA ASN A 190 -28.82 -6.30 -2.54
C ASN A 190 -27.70 -6.29 -1.50
N ALA A 191 -26.45 -6.51 -1.91
CA ALA A 191 -25.30 -6.34 -1.05
C ALA A 191 -25.11 -4.88 -0.59
N VAL A 192 -25.29 -3.91 -1.49
CA VAL A 192 -25.23 -2.48 -1.12
C VAL A 192 -26.33 -2.13 -0.11
N LYS A 193 -27.56 -2.62 -0.32
CA LYS A 193 -28.66 -2.45 0.65
C LYS A 193 -28.35 -3.11 2.00
N ALA A 194 -27.77 -4.31 2.00
CA ALA A 194 -27.38 -5.01 3.22
C ALA A 194 -26.31 -4.23 4.00
N ALA A 195 -25.30 -3.67 3.31
CA ALA A 195 -24.26 -2.86 3.96
C ALA A 195 -24.84 -1.59 4.59
N LYS A 196 -25.78 -0.93 3.89
CA LYS A 196 -26.53 0.21 4.44
C LYS A 196 -27.39 -0.17 5.63
N GLY A 197 -28.04 -1.33 5.58
CA GLY A 197 -28.81 -1.88 6.70
C GLY A 197 -27.94 -2.10 7.94
N ALA A 198 -26.77 -2.72 7.78
CA ALA A 198 -25.81 -2.94 8.88
C ALA A 198 -25.40 -1.62 9.56
N LEU A 199 -25.16 -0.57 8.78
CA LEU A 199 -24.85 0.74 9.33
C LEU A 199 -26.07 1.36 10.04
N LYS A 200 -27.24 1.36 9.37
CA LYS A 200 -28.46 1.98 9.89
C LYS A 200 -28.96 1.34 11.18
N GLU A 201 -28.93 0.01 11.25
CA GLU A 201 -29.56 -0.75 12.33
C GLU A 201 -28.61 -1.01 13.49
N ALA A 202 -27.32 -1.21 13.21
CA ALA A 202 -26.35 -1.64 14.20
C ALA A 202 -25.15 -0.70 14.35
N GLY A 203 -25.06 0.39 13.57
CA GLY A 203 -23.91 1.29 13.58
C GLY A 203 -22.64 0.66 13.02
N LYS A 204 -22.75 -0.41 12.23
CA LYS A 204 -21.62 -1.16 11.68
C LYS A 204 -21.31 -0.67 10.27
N LEU A 205 -20.16 -0.05 10.07
CA LEU A 205 -19.74 0.43 8.77
C LEU A 205 -19.12 -0.72 7.95
N ILE A 206 -19.69 -0.98 6.78
CA ILE A 206 -19.14 -1.91 5.79
C ILE A 206 -19.00 -1.15 4.47
N VAL A 207 -17.77 -0.80 4.10
CA VAL A 207 -17.45 -0.11 2.84
C VAL A 207 -17.01 -1.14 1.82
N ILE A 208 -17.54 -1.06 0.61
CA ILE A 208 -17.21 -1.97 -0.48
C ILE A 208 -16.30 -1.22 -1.46
N LEU A 209 -15.10 -1.75 -1.67
CA LEU A 209 -14.10 -1.20 -2.59
C LEU A 209 -13.88 -2.17 -3.75
N THR A 210 -13.80 -1.64 -4.95
CA THR A 210 -13.48 -2.37 -6.18
C THR A 210 -11.98 -2.41 -6.44
N ALA A 211 -11.51 -3.29 -7.34
CA ALA A 211 -10.13 -3.23 -7.82
C ALA A 211 -9.81 -1.87 -8.46
N LYS A 212 -10.81 -1.22 -9.08
CA LYS A 212 -10.70 0.13 -9.63
C LYS A 212 -10.42 1.15 -8.53
N ASP A 213 -11.14 1.10 -7.42
CA ASP A 213 -10.92 2.00 -6.27
C ASP A 213 -9.50 1.85 -5.70
N ILE A 214 -9.01 0.60 -5.60
CA ILE A 214 -7.64 0.32 -5.17
C ILE A 214 -6.62 0.95 -6.13
N CYS A 215 -6.81 0.80 -7.44
CA CYS A 215 -5.94 1.39 -8.44
C CYS A 215 -6.01 2.93 -8.45
N GLU A 216 -7.18 3.53 -8.23
CA GLU A 216 -7.34 4.98 -8.11
C GLU A 216 -6.56 5.52 -6.89
N MET A 217 -6.60 4.83 -5.75
CA MET A 217 -5.78 5.19 -4.58
C MET A 217 -4.28 5.12 -4.87
N LEU A 218 -3.84 4.09 -5.61
CA LEU A 218 -2.45 3.95 -6.02
C LEU A 218 -2.02 5.07 -6.98
N GLU A 219 -2.89 5.46 -7.91
CA GLU A 219 -2.63 6.56 -8.84
C GLU A 219 -2.54 7.91 -8.12
N LEU A 220 -3.41 8.17 -7.14
CA LEU A 220 -3.32 9.37 -6.30
C LEU A 220 -1.97 9.40 -5.56
N LYS A 221 -1.57 8.28 -4.97
CA LYS A 221 -0.28 8.18 -4.27
C LYS A 221 0.92 8.46 -5.19
N ASP A 222 0.91 7.91 -6.41
CA ASP A 222 1.96 8.15 -7.41
C ASP A 222 2.05 9.63 -7.82
N LYS A 223 0.93 10.36 -7.79
CA LYS A 223 0.86 11.81 -8.06
C LYS A 223 1.22 12.68 -6.85
N GLY A 224 1.37 12.08 -5.67
CA GLY A 224 1.59 12.79 -4.41
C GLY A 224 0.31 13.33 -3.76
N ASP A 225 -0.87 12.88 -4.23
CA ASP A 225 -2.18 13.21 -3.66
C ASP A 225 -2.57 12.21 -2.56
N GLU A 226 -3.57 12.57 -1.75
CA GLU A 226 -4.02 11.79 -0.60
C GLU A 226 -4.90 10.59 -1.01
N PRO A 227 -4.46 9.33 -0.81
CA PRO A 227 -5.23 8.16 -1.25
C PRO A 227 -6.54 7.97 -0.49
N SER A 228 -6.62 8.41 0.76
CA SER A 228 -7.81 8.25 1.60
C SER A 228 -9.04 9.00 1.07
N THR A 229 -8.88 9.94 0.13
CA THR A 229 -9.99 10.60 -0.58
C THR A 229 -10.95 9.59 -1.24
N ILE A 230 -10.45 8.47 -1.78
CA ILE A 230 -11.33 7.44 -2.36
C ILE A 230 -12.18 6.77 -1.28
N LEU A 231 -11.62 6.54 -0.09
CA LEU A 231 -12.34 5.96 1.03
C LEU A 231 -13.42 6.91 1.55
N ILE A 232 -13.09 8.19 1.68
CA ILE A 232 -14.03 9.26 2.06
C ILE A 232 -15.21 9.30 1.10
N ASN A 233 -14.94 9.36 -0.21
CA ASN A 233 -15.99 9.42 -1.23
C ASN A 233 -16.95 8.23 -1.14
N ARG A 234 -16.43 7.01 -0.92
CA ARG A 234 -17.25 5.79 -0.79
C ARG A 234 -18.11 5.81 0.47
N ILE A 235 -17.59 6.35 1.57
CA ILE A 235 -18.34 6.52 2.82
C ILE A 235 -19.41 7.60 2.62
N ASP A 236 -19.08 8.74 2.02
CA ASP A 236 -20.01 9.84 1.76
C ASP A 236 -21.17 9.41 0.84
N GLU A 237 -20.88 8.70 -0.25
CA GLU A 237 -21.89 8.10 -1.13
C GLU A 237 -22.87 7.22 -0.35
N MET A 238 -22.36 6.42 0.59
CA MET A 238 -23.16 5.57 1.45
C MET A 238 -24.03 6.42 2.38
N LEU A 239 -23.45 7.38 3.09
CA LEU A 239 -24.11 8.23 4.09
C LEU A 239 -25.20 9.12 3.48
N ILE A 240 -24.92 9.77 2.33
CA ILE A 240 -25.85 10.66 1.63
C ILE A 240 -27.11 9.89 1.19
N THR A 241 -26.95 8.62 0.85
CA THR A 241 -28.03 7.78 0.33
C THR A 241 -28.70 6.91 1.40
N LEU A 242 -28.39 7.13 2.69
CA LEU A 242 -29.11 6.50 3.80
C LEU A 242 -30.51 7.11 3.91
N THR A 243 -31.53 6.29 3.68
CA THR A 243 -32.92 6.67 3.90
C THR A 243 -33.32 6.42 5.36
N ARG A 244 -34.12 7.34 5.93
CA ARG A 244 -34.71 7.23 7.27
C ARG A 244 -35.43 5.90 7.49
#